data_AF-A0A348PRP5-F1
#
_entry.id   AF-A0A348PRP5-F1
#
_cell.length_a   1.000
_cell.length_b   1.000
_cell.length_c   1.000
_cell.angle_alpha   90.00
_cell.angle_beta   90.00
_cell.angle_gamma   90.00
#
_symmetry.space_group_name_H-M   'P 1'
#
loop_
_entity.id
_entity.type
_entity.pdbx_description
1 polymer ?
#
loop_
_entity_poly.entity_id
_entity_poly.type
_entity_poly.pdbx_seq_one_letter_code
_entity_poly.pdbx_strand_id
1 'polypeptide(L)'
;MYIPKLNLIKNIAFLVLLAITQLSFGTNYTSTSNGDYDLAIWTLQAPNPIPAGDTVFINHTVTLMGELKVRGVLVINASGTVNGDNKLTNDAVGGAILNYGSIDISKELHIDGSFFNYNYAKALKMHIDGYVCNLDTMEVDPDEKIDLHGVELDCGGTVIACEVKFHDNGGTPSKLT
;
A
#
# COMPACT_ATOMS: atom_id res chain seq x y z
N MET A 1 -21.76 22.05 -47.90
CA MET A 1 -20.89 22.59 -46.84
C MET A 1 -19.75 21.60 -46.65
N TYR A 2 -18.58 21.90 -47.20
CA TYR A 2 -17.44 20.97 -47.28
C TYR A 2 -16.48 21.33 -46.14
N ILE A 3 -16.45 20.55 -45.06
CA ILE A 3 -15.44 20.71 -44.01
C ILE A 3 -14.13 20.14 -44.60
N PRO A 4 -13.05 20.93 -44.76
CA PRO A 4 -11.83 20.42 -45.36
C PRO A 4 -11.25 19.33 -44.46
N LYS A 5 -11.14 18.09 -44.98
CA LYS A 5 -10.57 16.90 -44.30
C LYS A 5 -9.23 17.19 -43.60
N LEU A 6 -8.47 18.17 -44.09
CA LEU A 6 -7.18 18.59 -43.55
C LEU A 6 -7.27 19.21 -42.14
N ASN A 7 -8.35 19.93 -41.81
CA ASN A 7 -8.54 20.53 -40.48
C ASN A 7 -9.03 19.50 -39.45
N LEU A 8 -9.79 18.50 -39.90
CA LEU A 8 -10.27 17.40 -39.05
C LEU A 8 -9.10 16.51 -38.59
N ILE A 9 -8.17 16.18 -39.49
CA ILE A 9 -7.00 15.34 -39.18
C ILE A 9 -6.04 16.04 -38.20
N LYS A 10 -5.82 17.35 -38.35
CA LYS A 10 -4.97 18.13 -37.43
C LYS A 10 -5.55 18.21 -36.01
N ASN A 11 -6.87 18.41 -35.90
CA ASN A 11 -7.54 18.48 -34.60
C ASN A 11 -7.58 17.11 -33.88
N ILE A 12 -7.73 16.02 -34.64
CA ILE A 12 -7.63 14.65 -34.10
C ILE A 12 -6.19 14.38 -33.63
N ALA A 13 -5.18 14.72 -34.42
CA ALA A 13 -3.77 14.54 -34.05
C ALA A 13 -3.39 15.33 -32.77
N PHE A 14 -3.92 16.55 -32.59
CA PHE A 14 -3.70 17.36 -31.40
C PHE A 14 -4.39 16.78 -30.15
N LEU A 15 -5.63 16.26 -30.29
CA LEU A 15 -6.34 15.59 -29.19
C LEU A 15 -5.64 14.28 -28.77
N VAL A 16 -5.16 13.50 -29.75
CA VAL A 16 -4.44 12.25 -29.50
C VAL A 16 -3.08 12.53 -28.84
N LEU A 17 -2.36 13.57 -29.26
CA LEU A 17 -1.09 13.97 -28.64
C LEU A 17 -1.27 14.44 -27.18
N LEU A 18 -2.34 15.21 -26.91
CA LEU A 18 -2.70 15.63 -25.55
C LEU A 18 -3.10 14.42 -24.67
N ALA A 19 -3.82 13.45 -25.22
CA ALA A 19 -4.18 12.21 -24.52
C ALA A 19 -2.97 11.31 -24.22
N ILE A 20 -1.98 11.24 -25.13
CA ILE A 20 -0.77 10.43 -24.91
C ILE A 20 0.14 11.04 -23.83
N THR A 21 0.16 12.37 -23.67
CA THR A 21 0.91 13.01 -22.56
C THR A 21 0.33 12.75 -21.17
N GLN A 22 -0.87 12.15 -21.08
CA GLN A 22 -1.50 11.77 -19.81
C GLN A 22 -1.34 10.29 -19.47
N LEU A 23 -0.65 9.50 -20.31
CA LEU A 23 -0.25 8.14 -19.97
C LEU A 23 1.03 8.21 -19.15
N SER A 24 0.90 8.45 -17.84
CA SER A 24 2.03 8.23 -16.93
C SER A 24 2.24 6.72 -16.80
N PHE A 25 3.32 6.21 -17.37
CA PHE A 25 3.79 4.87 -17.02
C PHE A 25 4.25 4.90 -15.56
N GLY A 26 3.73 3.98 -14.76
CA GLY A 26 4.17 3.80 -13.38
C GLY A 26 5.68 3.59 -13.29
N THR A 27 6.31 4.22 -12.32
CA THR A 27 7.73 4.03 -12.03
C THR A 27 7.92 2.93 -11.00
N ASN A 28 8.92 2.07 -11.22
CA ASN A 28 9.31 1.03 -10.28
C ASN A 28 10.57 1.44 -9.53
N TYR A 29 10.52 1.35 -8.20
CA TYR A 29 11.64 1.63 -7.30
C TYR A 29 12.00 0.33 -6.59
N THR A 30 13.27 -0.05 -6.53
CA THR A 30 13.67 -1.32 -5.91
C THR A 30 14.83 -1.11 -4.97
N SER A 31 14.72 -1.61 -3.74
CA SER A 31 15.83 -1.54 -2.77
C SER A 31 17.03 -2.34 -3.28
N THR A 32 18.23 -1.76 -3.24
CA THR A 32 19.50 -2.36 -3.64
C THR A 32 20.36 -2.81 -2.46
N SER A 33 20.01 -2.40 -1.24
CA SER A 33 20.69 -2.78 -0.01
C SER A 33 19.78 -2.57 1.20
N ASN A 34 20.23 -3.01 2.38
CA ASN A 34 19.60 -2.63 3.65
C ASN A 34 19.83 -1.14 3.94
N GLY A 35 18.92 -0.52 4.70
CA GLY A 35 19.09 0.83 5.23
C GLY A 35 17.77 1.57 5.44
N ASP A 36 17.85 2.87 5.68
CA ASP A 36 16.67 3.69 5.94
C ASP A 36 15.93 4.04 4.63
N TYR A 37 14.59 4.10 4.68
CA TYR A 37 13.75 4.34 3.50
C TYR A 37 14.12 5.64 2.77
N ASP A 38 14.40 6.71 3.50
CA ASP A 38 14.66 8.04 2.95
C ASP A 38 16.11 8.23 2.44
N LEU A 39 16.95 7.18 2.52
CA LEU A 39 18.33 7.20 2.04
C LEU A 39 18.47 6.60 0.63
N ALA A 40 19.66 6.77 0.06
CA ALA A 40 20.02 6.29 -1.27
C ALA A 40 20.32 4.77 -1.27
N ILE A 41 19.28 3.96 -1.00
CA ILE A 41 19.33 2.49 -1.01
C ILE A 41 18.52 1.89 -2.17
N TRP A 42 18.20 2.69 -3.19
CA TRP A 42 17.23 2.36 -4.22
C TRP A 42 17.81 2.47 -5.63
N THR A 43 17.25 1.73 -6.59
CA THR A 43 17.54 1.88 -8.03
C THR A 43 17.29 3.31 -8.53
N LEU A 44 16.24 3.92 -8.02
CA LEU A 44 15.89 5.34 -8.09
C LEU A 44 15.35 5.68 -6.71
N GLN A 45 15.60 6.89 -6.18
CA GLN A 45 15.10 7.26 -4.86
C GLN A 45 13.59 7.00 -4.74
N ALA A 46 13.20 6.11 -3.83
CA ALA A 46 11.80 5.76 -3.64
C ALA A 46 11.04 6.99 -3.10
N PRO A 47 9.84 7.27 -3.63
CA PRO A 47 9.05 8.41 -3.20
C PRO A 47 8.33 8.09 -1.87
N ASN A 48 8.07 9.13 -1.09
CA ASN A 48 7.15 9.10 0.05
C ASN A 48 6.29 10.38 0.00
N PRO A 49 4.96 10.30 -0.24
CA PRO A 49 4.16 9.09 -0.45
C PRO A 49 4.53 8.34 -1.74
N ILE A 50 4.28 7.04 -1.80
CA ILE A 50 4.28 6.25 -3.05
C ILE A 50 3.04 6.68 -3.86
N PRO A 51 3.18 7.39 -4.99
CA PRO A 51 2.05 7.93 -5.72
C PRO A 51 1.28 6.84 -6.48
N ALA A 52 0.01 7.13 -6.80
CA ALA A 52 -0.80 6.23 -7.61
C ALA A 52 -0.14 5.97 -8.98
N GLY A 53 -0.14 4.71 -9.41
CA GLY A 53 0.54 4.25 -10.63
C GLY A 53 1.96 3.72 -10.38
N ASP A 54 2.67 4.20 -9.35
CA ASP A 54 4.02 3.77 -9.03
C ASP A 54 4.05 2.53 -8.14
N THR A 55 5.17 1.80 -8.18
CA THR A 55 5.40 0.62 -7.33
C THR A 55 6.77 0.65 -6.66
N VAL A 56 6.81 0.43 -5.35
CA VAL A 56 8.05 0.22 -4.60
C VAL A 56 8.20 -1.26 -4.26
N PHE A 57 9.36 -1.83 -4.57
CA PHE A 57 9.75 -3.21 -4.26
C PHE A 57 10.84 -3.22 -3.19
N ILE A 58 10.58 -3.91 -2.08
CA ILE A 58 11.51 -4.09 -0.98
C ILE A 58 12.00 -5.54 -1.00
N ASN A 59 13.29 -5.71 -1.28
CA ASN A 59 14.02 -6.98 -1.31
C ASN A 59 14.96 -7.16 -0.12
N HIS A 60 15.15 -6.11 0.66
CA HIS A 60 16.13 -5.97 1.73
C HIS A 60 15.45 -5.49 3.01
N THR A 61 16.21 -5.34 4.10
CA THR A 61 15.72 -4.71 5.32
C THR A 61 15.69 -3.18 5.17
N VAL A 62 14.49 -2.60 5.20
CA VAL A 62 14.25 -1.17 5.06
C VAL A 62 13.63 -0.61 6.35
N THR A 63 14.32 0.34 6.97
CA THR A 63 13.88 0.99 8.21
C THR A 63 13.08 2.26 7.88
N LEU A 64 11.88 2.38 8.45
CA LEU A 64 11.06 3.58 8.38
C LEU A 64 11.53 4.59 9.43
N MET A 65 12.08 5.71 8.96
CA MET A 65 12.50 6.85 9.81
C MET A 65 11.41 7.92 9.95
N GLY A 66 10.37 7.85 9.11
CA GLY A 66 9.12 8.58 9.21
C GLY A 66 7.95 7.72 8.73
N GLU A 67 6.73 8.25 8.79
CA GLU A 67 5.56 7.57 8.23
C GLU A 67 5.75 7.32 6.73
N LEU A 68 5.56 6.08 6.29
CA LEU A 68 5.50 5.73 4.87
C LEU A 68 4.03 5.70 4.42
N LYS A 69 3.69 6.53 3.42
CA LYS A 69 2.36 6.57 2.83
C LYS A 69 2.31 5.87 1.47
N VAL A 70 1.30 5.02 1.27
CA VAL A 70 1.13 4.19 0.08
C VAL A 70 -0.17 4.54 -0.64
N ARG A 71 -0.07 5.17 -1.81
CA ARG A 71 -1.19 5.46 -2.73
C ARG A 71 -1.12 4.66 -4.02
N GLY A 72 0.09 4.26 -4.42
CA GLY A 72 0.35 3.27 -5.45
C GLY A 72 0.45 1.87 -4.84
N VAL A 73 1.52 1.15 -5.18
CA VAL A 73 1.74 -0.21 -4.69
C VAL A 73 3.04 -0.32 -3.90
N LEU A 74 2.99 -0.95 -2.73
CA LEU A 74 4.16 -1.39 -2.00
C LEU A 74 4.22 -2.91 -2.02
N VAL A 75 5.32 -3.47 -2.53
CA VAL A 75 5.59 -4.91 -2.54
C VAL A 75 6.78 -5.18 -1.64
N ILE A 76 6.55 -5.91 -0.56
CA ILE A 76 7.60 -6.44 0.31
C ILE A 76 7.81 -7.88 -0.13
N ASN A 77 8.87 -8.12 -0.89
CA ASN A 77 9.17 -9.46 -1.39
C ASN A 77 9.58 -10.39 -0.24
N ALA A 78 9.62 -11.70 -0.50
CA ALA A 78 9.91 -12.71 0.52
C ALA A 78 11.25 -12.51 1.27
N SER A 79 12.23 -11.87 0.64
CA SER A 79 13.52 -11.51 1.28
C SER A 79 13.52 -10.14 1.97
N GLY A 80 12.45 -9.36 1.80
CA GLY A 80 12.32 -8.01 2.30
C GLY A 80 11.78 -7.96 3.72
N THR A 81 12.21 -6.93 4.45
CA THR A 81 11.65 -6.57 5.74
C THR A 81 11.40 -5.08 5.78
N VAL A 82 10.23 -4.67 6.25
CA VAL A 82 9.97 -3.29 6.65
C VAL A 82 9.92 -3.24 8.16
N ASN A 83 10.72 -2.38 8.78
CA ASN A 83 10.72 -2.21 10.22
C ASN A 83 10.85 -0.74 10.65
N GLY A 84 10.82 -0.49 11.96
CA GLY A 84 11.13 0.82 12.54
C GLY A 84 10.01 1.42 13.38
N ASP A 85 10.30 2.53 14.04
CA ASP A 85 9.38 3.19 14.96
C ASP A 85 8.49 4.22 14.26
N ASN A 86 7.84 3.81 13.18
CA ASN A 86 7.00 4.68 12.38
C ASN A 86 5.79 3.95 11.80
N LYS A 87 4.83 4.75 11.34
CA LYS A 87 3.59 4.24 10.73
C LYS A 87 3.84 3.76 9.30
N LEU A 88 3.10 2.74 8.91
CA LEU A 88 2.90 2.37 7.52
C LEU A 88 1.42 2.57 7.20
N THR A 89 1.14 3.53 6.33
CA THR A 89 -0.23 3.96 6.02
C THR A 89 -0.50 3.74 4.55
N ASN A 90 -1.46 2.91 4.22
CA ASN A 90 -2.06 2.89 2.89
C ASN A 90 -3.23 3.89 2.86
N ASP A 91 -2.93 5.16 2.54
CA ASP A 91 -3.84 6.32 2.67
C ASP A 91 -4.73 6.56 1.42
N ALA A 92 -4.92 5.53 0.58
CA ALA A 92 -5.78 5.61 -0.59
C ALA A 92 -6.45 4.28 -0.91
N VAL A 93 -7.76 4.34 -1.22
CA VAL A 93 -8.58 3.18 -1.61
C VAL A 93 -8.00 2.39 -2.80
N GLY A 94 -7.34 3.08 -3.73
CA GLY A 94 -6.69 2.45 -4.89
C GLY A 94 -5.25 1.97 -4.65
N GLY A 95 -4.69 2.22 -3.47
CA GLY A 95 -3.36 1.77 -3.11
C GLY A 95 -3.37 0.35 -2.54
N ALA A 96 -2.25 -0.35 -2.67
CA ALA A 96 -2.12 -1.71 -2.16
C ALA A 96 -0.77 -1.97 -1.48
N ILE A 97 -0.80 -2.75 -0.41
CA ILE A 97 0.40 -3.33 0.21
C ILE A 97 0.35 -4.85 0.02
N LEU A 98 1.38 -5.42 -0.60
CA LEU A 98 1.56 -6.86 -0.78
C LEU A 98 2.77 -7.30 0.05
N ASN A 99 2.51 -8.02 1.14
CA ASN A 99 3.54 -8.48 2.05
C ASN A 99 3.81 -9.98 1.86
N TYR A 100 4.89 -10.32 1.17
CA TYR A 100 5.44 -11.67 1.08
C TYR A 100 6.60 -11.90 2.07
N GLY A 101 7.21 -10.81 2.56
CA GLY A 101 8.31 -10.82 3.51
C GLY A 101 7.83 -10.62 4.94
N SER A 102 8.38 -9.61 5.62
CA SER A 102 7.99 -9.27 6.99
C SER A 102 7.74 -7.77 7.16
N ILE A 103 6.70 -7.43 7.91
CA ILE A 103 6.47 -6.11 8.48
C ILE A 103 6.62 -6.23 9.99
N ASP A 104 7.46 -5.40 10.61
CA ASP A 104 7.62 -5.32 12.06
C ASP A 104 7.86 -3.85 12.48
N ILE A 105 6.76 -3.12 12.70
CA ILE A 105 6.80 -1.69 13.02
C ILE A 105 6.27 -1.44 14.44
N SER A 106 6.85 -0.52 15.19
CA SER A 106 6.40 -0.23 16.57
C SER A 106 5.33 0.86 16.67
N LYS A 107 4.71 1.23 15.55
CA LYS A 107 3.54 2.13 15.51
C LYS A 107 2.38 1.46 14.80
N GLU A 108 1.70 2.18 13.92
CA GLU A 108 0.42 1.77 13.36
C GLU A 108 0.59 1.26 11.93
N LEU A 109 -0.06 0.13 11.63
CA LEU A 109 -0.38 -0.26 10.27
C LEU A 109 -1.82 0.20 9.97
N HIS A 110 -1.97 1.22 9.13
CA HIS A 110 -3.27 1.80 8.77
C HIS A 110 -3.59 1.49 7.31
N ILE A 111 -4.70 0.78 7.05
CA ILE A 111 -5.13 0.35 5.72
C ILE A 111 -6.46 1.00 5.32
N ASP A 112 -6.44 1.98 4.41
CA ASP A 112 -7.65 2.52 3.76
C ASP A 112 -7.94 1.83 2.40
N GLY A 113 -6.92 1.25 1.77
CA GLY A 113 -7.01 0.53 0.49
C GLY A 113 -6.98 -0.98 0.69
N SER A 114 -6.04 -1.67 0.05
CA SER A 114 -5.94 -3.13 0.11
C SER A 114 -4.64 -3.59 0.77
N PHE A 115 -4.74 -4.55 1.67
CA PHE A 115 -3.58 -5.23 2.25
C PHE A 115 -3.67 -6.75 2.05
N PHE A 116 -2.65 -7.31 1.42
CA PHE A 116 -2.50 -8.74 1.22
C PHE A 116 -1.30 -9.23 2.03
N ASN A 117 -1.57 -9.95 3.11
CA ASN A 117 -0.54 -10.52 3.97
C ASN A 117 -0.35 -12.00 3.66
N TYR A 118 0.76 -12.34 3.02
CA TYR A 118 1.13 -13.71 2.67
C TYR A 118 2.14 -14.34 3.65
N ASN A 119 2.60 -13.59 4.65
CA ASN A 119 3.59 -14.02 5.62
C ASN A 119 3.36 -13.28 6.96
N TYR A 120 4.31 -12.52 7.47
CA TYR A 120 4.20 -11.93 8.81
C TYR A 120 4.04 -10.43 8.79
N ALA A 121 3.03 -9.92 9.51
CA ALA A 121 2.86 -8.49 9.75
C ALA A 121 2.59 -8.20 11.22
N LYS A 122 3.50 -7.45 11.83
CA LYS A 122 3.41 -6.97 13.21
C LYS A 122 3.42 -5.45 13.27
N ALA A 123 2.53 -4.91 14.09
CA ALA A 123 2.45 -3.50 14.42
C ALA A 123 2.17 -3.32 15.93
N LEU A 124 2.37 -2.12 16.48
CA LEU A 124 1.83 -1.80 17.81
C LEU A 124 0.30 -1.97 17.78
N LYS A 125 -0.36 -1.39 16.78
CA LYS A 125 -1.80 -1.51 16.54
C LYS A 125 -2.13 -1.48 15.05
N MET A 126 -3.30 -1.99 14.69
CA MET A 126 -3.79 -1.96 13.30
C MET A 126 -5.12 -1.23 13.21
N HIS A 127 -5.24 -0.33 12.23
CA HIS A 127 -6.47 0.37 11.88
C HIS A 127 -6.82 0.02 10.44
N ILE A 128 -7.94 -0.64 10.22
CA ILE A 128 -8.33 -1.15 8.91
C ILE A 128 -9.70 -0.56 8.56
N ASP A 129 -9.69 0.28 7.52
CA ASP A 129 -10.88 0.90 6.89
C ASP A 129 -11.12 0.39 5.46
N GLY A 130 -10.16 -0.35 4.90
CA GLY A 130 -10.22 -0.97 3.58
C GLY A 130 -10.41 -2.49 3.58
N TYR A 131 -9.76 -3.20 2.66
CA TYR A 131 -9.82 -4.66 2.53
C TYR A 131 -8.53 -5.32 3.03
N VAL A 132 -8.66 -6.43 3.75
CA VAL A 132 -7.52 -7.25 4.18
C VAL A 132 -7.75 -8.71 3.81
N CYS A 133 -6.80 -9.27 3.07
CA CYS A 133 -6.68 -10.71 2.84
C CYS A 133 -5.44 -11.20 3.60
N ASN A 134 -5.66 -11.84 4.74
CA ASN A 134 -4.59 -12.41 5.55
C ASN A 134 -4.51 -13.91 5.33
N LEU A 135 -3.45 -14.39 4.68
CA LEU A 135 -3.22 -15.82 4.44
C LEU A 135 -2.28 -16.46 5.49
N ASP A 136 -1.59 -15.63 6.28
CA ASP A 136 -0.67 -16.10 7.32
C ASP A 136 -0.90 -15.27 8.58
N THR A 137 0.09 -14.56 9.14
CA THR A 137 -0.02 -14.06 10.52
C THR A 137 0.00 -12.55 10.58
N MET A 138 -1.04 -11.98 11.18
CA MET A 138 -1.07 -10.60 11.66
C MET A 138 -1.01 -10.59 13.19
N GLU A 139 -0.17 -9.73 13.75
CA GLU A 139 0.02 -9.60 15.19
C GLU A 139 0.01 -8.13 15.60
N VAL A 140 -0.69 -7.82 16.69
CA VAL A 140 -0.51 -6.56 17.42
C VAL A 140 0.17 -6.81 18.74
N ASP A 141 0.84 -5.78 19.27
CA ASP A 141 1.48 -5.88 20.57
C ASP A 141 0.46 -6.20 21.69
N PRO A 142 0.93 -6.79 22.81
CA PRO A 142 0.06 -7.03 23.96
C PRO A 142 -0.64 -5.75 24.42
N ASP A 143 -1.88 -5.89 24.86
CA ASP A 143 -2.76 -4.81 25.32
C ASP A 143 -3.21 -3.81 24.23
N GLU A 144 -2.81 -4.01 22.98
CA GLU A 144 -3.27 -3.25 21.83
C GLU A 144 -4.37 -3.99 21.04
N LYS A 145 -4.93 -3.29 20.06
CA LYS A 145 -6.12 -3.72 19.33
C LYS A 145 -5.99 -3.61 17.83
N ILE A 146 -6.82 -4.40 17.16
CA ILE A 146 -7.13 -4.25 15.74
C ILE A 146 -8.51 -3.61 15.63
N ASP A 147 -8.59 -2.41 15.06
CA ASP A 147 -9.85 -1.73 14.77
C ASP A 147 -10.24 -1.95 13.30
N LEU A 148 -11.44 -2.49 13.09
CA LEU A 148 -12.02 -2.85 11.80
C LEU A 148 -13.26 -1.97 11.53
N HIS A 149 -13.22 -0.97 10.63
CA HIS A 149 -14.36 -0.07 10.36
C HIS A 149 -15.04 -0.33 9.00
N GLY A 150 -16.13 -1.11 9.00
CA GLY A 150 -16.87 -1.47 7.79
C GLY A 150 -16.09 -2.32 6.79
N VAL A 151 -15.19 -3.16 7.30
CA VAL A 151 -14.18 -3.87 6.49
C VAL A 151 -14.43 -5.36 6.36
N GLU A 152 -13.79 -5.96 5.38
CA GLU A 152 -13.73 -7.41 5.19
C GLU A 152 -12.32 -7.90 5.52
N LEU A 153 -12.22 -8.75 6.54
CA LEU A 153 -11.02 -9.50 6.90
C LEU A 153 -11.21 -10.96 6.45
N ASP A 154 -10.38 -11.37 5.50
CA ASP A 154 -10.59 -12.59 4.71
C ASP A 154 -9.32 -13.47 4.65
N CYS A 155 -9.43 -14.62 3.98
CA CYS A 155 -8.36 -15.51 3.53
C CYS A 155 -7.76 -16.47 4.57
N GLY A 156 -8.38 -16.59 5.75
CA GLY A 156 -8.21 -17.73 6.66
C GLY A 156 -6.88 -17.81 7.44
N GLY A 157 -6.08 -16.74 7.45
CA GLY A 157 -4.86 -16.64 8.25
C GLY A 157 -5.11 -16.49 9.76
N THR A 158 -4.01 -16.39 10.50
CA THR A 158 -4.00 -16.19 11.96
C THR A 158 -3.95 -14.71 12.31
N VAL A 159 -4.78 -14.31 13.28
CA VAL A 159 -4.72 -13.00 13.92
C VAL A 159 -4.40 -13.18 15.40
N ILE A 160 -3.32 -12.55 15.84
CA ILE A 160 -2.88 -12.54 17.24
C ILE A 160 -3.11 -11.12 17.78
N ALA A 161 -4.16 -10.98 18.59
CA ALA A 161 -4.52 -9.72 19.23
C ALA A 161 -5.19 -9.98 20.58
N CYS A 162 -5.01 -9.07 21.54
CA CYS A 162 -5.79 -9.08 22.77
C CYS A 162 -7.25 -8.69 22.50
N GLU A 163 -7.47 -7.77 21.55
CA GLU A 163 -8.80 -7.28 21.19
C GLU A 163 -8.93 -7.03 19.68
N VAL A 164 -10.02 -7.49 19.09
CA VAL A 164 -10.42 -7.17 17.70
C VAL A 164 -11.79 -6.48 17.76
N LYS A 165 -11.85 -5.21 17.34
CA LYS A 165 -13.07 -4.39 17.38
C LYS A 165 -13.67 -4.25 16.00
N PHE A 166 -14.93 -4.65 15.89
CA PHE A 166 -15.74 -4.45 14.70
C PHE A 166 -16.60 -3.20 14.90
N HIS A 167 -16.32 -2.18 14.09
CA HIS A 167 -17.07 -0.94 14.05
C HIS A 167 -17.92 -0.86 12.79
N ASP A 168 -19.02 -0.13 12.88
CA ASP A 168 -19.83 0.26 11.73
C ASP A 168 -19.22 1.51 11.08
N ASN A 169 -19.04 1.48 9.76
CA ASN A 169 -18.63 2.64 8.97
C ASN A 169 -19.80 3.19 8.15
N GLY A 170 -20.67 3.98 8.78
CA GLY A 170 -21.75 4.68 8.09
C GLY A 170 -22.88 3.77 7.56
N GLY A 171 -23.13 2.64 8.21
CA GLY A 171 -24.13 1.62 7.85
C GLY A 171 -23.54 0.36 7.20
N THR A 172 -22.22 0.29 7.05
CA THR A 172 -21.51 -0.91 6.55
C THR A 172 -20.86 -1.61 7.75
N PRO A 173 -21.38 -2.79 8.17
CA PRO A 173 -20.75 -3.53 9.24
C PRO A 173 -19.50 -4.26 8.75
N SER A 174 -18.47 -4.30 9.58
CA SER A 174 -17.31 -5.16 9.36
C SER A 174 -17.69 -6.65 9.36
N LYS A 175 -17.00 -7.44 8.54
CA LYS A 175 -17.21 -8.88 8.34
C LYS A 175 -15.89 -9.64 8.45
N LEU A 176 -15.99 -10.83 9.02
CA LEU A 176 -14.95 -11.86 8.99
C LEU A 176 -15.45 -12.96 8.05
N THR A 177 -14.65 -13.35 7.06
CA THR A 177 -15.01 -14.38 6.06
C THR A 177 -14.04 -15.54 6.05
#